data_AF-A0A7X8LVH9-F1
#
_entry.id   AF-A0A7X8LVH9-F1
#
_cell.length_a   1.000
_cell.length_b   1.000
_cell.length_c   1.000
_cell.angle_alpha   90.00
_cell.angle_beta   90.00
_cell.angle_gamma   90.00
#
_symmetry.space_group_name_H-M   'P 1'
#
loop_
_entity.id
_entity.type
_entity.pdbx_description
1 polymer ?
#
loop_
_entity_poly.entity_id
_entity_poly.type
_entity_poly.pdbx_seq_one_letter_code
_entity_poly.pdbx_strand_id
1 'polypeptide(L)'
;MINKMKSNKGFSLVELLVSISLLTIMAVAFLPLLTTSYSGIQKSGERNNAINLAQQEIEQRFSKGAEKSDTQITIRFPGVELFKIEGEIITFNEEYGEEHSVELDVFIPEK
;
A
#
# COMPACT_ATOMS: atom_id res chain seq x y z
N MET A 1 -14.13 -38.54 56.00
CA MET A 1 -13.87 -38.45 54.53
C MET A 1 -15.06 -37.77 53.88
N ILE A 2 -14.98 -36.47 53.58
CA ILE A 2 -16.10 -35.72 52.98
C ILE A 2 -16.00 -35.88 51.47
N ASN A 3 -16.95 -36.63 50.90
CA ASN A 3 -17.03 -36.87 49.47
C ASN A 3 -17.50 -35.58 48.77
N LYS A 4 -16.60 -34.87 48.08
CA LYS A 4 -16.96 -33.72 47.22
C LYS A 4 -17.72 -34.26 46.01
N MET A 5 -19.05 -34.18 46.02
CA MET A 5 -19.85 -34.35 44.80
C MET A 5 -19.43 -33.29 43.79
N LYS A 6 -18.73 -33.71 42.72
CA LYS A 6 -18.46 -32.85 41.57
C LYS A 6 -19.79 -32.55 40.89
N SER A 7 -20.25 -31.31 40.98
CA SER A 7 -21.43 -30.82 40.28
C SER A 7 -21.06 -30.63 38.80
N ASN A 8 -21.32 -31.65 37.97
CA ASN A 8 -21.23 -31.55 36.51
C ASN A 8 -22.50 -30.84 35.99
N LYS A 9 -22.63 -29.54 36.23
CA LYS A 9 -23.69 -28.74 35.60
C LYS A 9 -23.27 -28.46 34.15
N GLY A 10 -23.90 -29.14 33.20
CA GLY A 10 -23.83 -28.76 31.79
C GLY A 10 -24.48 -27.39 31.55
N PHE A 11 -24.24 -26.82 30.37
CA PHE A 11 -24.90 -25.57 29.96
C PHE A 11 -26.41 -25.76 29.83
N SER A 12 -27.18 -24.79 30.33
CA SER A 12 -28.61 -24.69 30.03
C SER A 12 -28.79 -24.38 28.54
N LEU A 13 -29.89 -24.87 27.96
CA LEU A 13 -30.28 -24.53 26.59
C LEU A 13 -30.36 -23.02 26.38
N VAL A 14 -30.84 -22.28 27.39
CA VAL A 14 -30.94 -20.81 27.34
C VAL A 14 -29.56 -20.16 27.29
N GLU A 15 -28.61 -20.65 28.09
CA GLU A 15 -27.25 -20.10 28.11
C GLU A 15 -26.52 -20.36 26.79
N LEU A 16 -26.74 -21.53 26.17
CA LEU A 16 -26.22 -21.85 24.84
C LEU A 16 -26.80 -20.93 23.77
N LEU A 17 -28.12 -20.72 23.78
CA LEU A 17 -28.80 -19.84 22.82
C LEU A 17 -28.34 -18.39 22.95
N VAL A 18 -28.19 -17.89 24.18
CA VAL A 18 -27.67 -16.54 24.43
C VAL A 18 -26.22 -16.43 23.93
N SER A 19 -25.37 -17.43 24.19
CA SER A 19 -23.97 -17.42 23.74
C SER A 19 -23.85 -17.41 22.21
N ILE A 20 -24.62 -18.24 21.52
CA ILE A 20 -24.65 -18.27 20.05
C ILE A 20 -25.16 -16.94 19.50
N SER A 21 -26.23 -16.39 20.10
CA SER A 21 -26.79 -15.09 19.69
C SER A 21 -25.76 -13.98 19.79
N LEU A 22 -25.02 -13.91 20.91
CA LEU A 22 -23.96 -12.92 21.11
C LEU A 22 -22.82 -13.11 20.10
N LEU A 23 -22.40 -14.36 19.86
CA LEU A 23 -21.36 -14.66 18.88
C LEU A 23 -21.78 -14.24 17.47
N THR A 24 -23.03 -14.50 17.07
CA THR A 24 -23.56 -14.07 15.77
C THR A 24 -23.61 -12.55 15.65
N ILE A 25 -24.04 -11.83 16.68
CA ILE A 25 -24.05 -10.36 16.68
C ILE A 25 -22.63 -9.82 16.49
N MET A 26 -21.65 -10.38 17.22
CA MET A 26 -20.25 -10.00 17.07
C MET A 26 -19.74 -10.33 15.66
N ALA A 27 -20.01 -11.53 15.16
CA ALA A 27 -19.58 -11.95 13.83
C ALA A 27 -20.12 -10.99 12.75
N VAL A 28 -21.40 -10.64 12.79
CA VAL A 28 -22.00 -9.70 11.84
C VAL A 28 -21.35 -8.32 11.93
N ALA A 29 -20.97 -7.86 13.13
CA ALA A 29 -20.31 -6.58 13.30
C ALA A 29 -18.86 -6.57 12.77
N PHE A 30 -18.10 -7.66 12.96
CA PHE A 30 -16.67 -7.71 12.63
C PHE A 30 -16.36 -8.21 11.22
N LEU A 31 -17.21 -9.06 10.63
CA LEU A 31 -16.94 -9.64 9.32
C LEU A 31 -16.75 -8.59 8.21
N PRO A 32 -17.57 -7.53 8.12
CA PRO A 32 -17.36 -6.49 7.11
C PRO A 32 -16.00 -5.79 7.27
N LEU A 33 -15.56 -5.53 8.50
CA LEU A 33 -14.28 -4.90 8.78
C LEU A 33 -13.09 -5.75 8.31
N LEU A 34 -13.19 -7.07 8.47
CA LEU A 34 -12.17 -8.00 7.97
C LEU A 34 -12.14 -8.00 6.44
N THR A 35 -13.31 -8.05 5.79
CA THR A 35 -13.39 -8.01 4.32
C THR A 35 -12.83 -6.73 3.73
N THR A 36 -13.18 -5.56 4.29
CA THR A 36 -12.66 -4.27 3.83
C THR A 36 -11.16 -4.15 4.07
N SER A 37 -10.66 -4.64 5.20
CA SER A 37 -9.23 -4.60 5.52
C SER A 37 -8.43 -5.48 4.55
N TYR A 38 -8.90 -6.70 4.28
CA TYR A 38 -8.25 -7.60 3.33
C TYR A 38 -8.20 -7.01 1.92
N SER A 39 -9.33 -6.49 1.43
CA SER A 39 -9.38 -5.82 0.13
C SER A 39 -8.44 -4.61 0.06
N GLY A 40 -8.37 -3.81 1.13
CA GLY A 40 -7.46 -2.68 1.23
C GLY A 40 -5.98 -3.08 1.17
N ILE A 41 -5.60 -4.15 1.88
CA ILE A 41 -4.23 -4.70 1.84
C ILE A 41 -3.88 -5.17 0.43
N GLN A 42 -4.77 -5.91 -0.22
CA GLN A 42 -4.52 -6.42 -1.57
C GLN A 42 -4.30 -5.26 -2.57
N LYS A 43 -5.22 -4.29 -2.62
CA LYS A 43 -5.09 -3.12 -3.49
C LYS A 43 -3.82 -2.31 -3.22
N SER A 44 -3.45 -2.16 -1.94
CA SER A 44 -2.23 -1.47 -1.56
C SER A 44 -0.98 -2.23 -2.00
N GLY A 45 -1.00 -3.57 -1.92
CA GLY A 45 0.06 -4.42 -2.42
C GLY A 45 0.26 -4.32 -3.92
N GLU A 46 -0.84 -4.36 -4.70
CA GLU A 46 -0.82 -4.19 -6.15
C GLU A 46 -0.26 -2.82 -6.56
N ARG A 47 -0.75 -1.75 -5.91
CA ARG A 47 -0.22 -0.38 -6.12
C ARG A 47 1.27 -0.28 -5.81
N ASN A 48 1.71 -0.86 -4.69
CA ASN A 48 3.11 -0.83 -4.29
C ASN A 48 4.00 -1.58 -5.29
N ASN A 49 3.49 -2.69 -5.84
CA ASN A 49 4.20 -3.42 -6.89
C ASN A 49 4.38 -2.56 -8.15
N ALA A 50 3.33 -1.86 -8.61
CA ALA A 50 3.43 -0.95 -9.76
C ALA A 50 4.40 0.20 -9.51
N ILE A 51 4.41 0.80 -8.31
CA ILE A 51 5.41 1.82 -7.93
C ILE A 51 6.83 1.26 -8.01
N ASN A 52 7.05 0.04 -7.49
CA ASN A 52 8.37 -0.58 -7.53
C ASN A 52 8.84 -0.88 -8.96
N LEU A 53 7.92 -1.29 -9.84
CA LEU A 53 8.22 -1.50 -11.26
C LEU A 53 8.58 -0.18 -11.94
N ALA A 54 7.79 0.87 -11.73
CA ALA A 54 8.10 2.20 -12.24
C ALA A 54 9.47 2.69 -11.74
N GLN A 55 9.77 2.48 -10.46
CA GLN A 55 11.06 2.83 -9.87
C GLN A 55 12.22 2.07 -10.54
N GLN A 56 12.06 0.77 -10.80
CA GLN A 56 13.08 -0.01 -11.50
C GLN A 56 13.32 0.54 -12.91
N GLU A 57 12.26 0.93 -13.64
CA GLU A 57 12.43 1.54 -14.96
C GLU A 57 13.13 2.90 -14.87
N ILE A 58 12.74 3.74 -13.91
CA ILE A 58 13.39 5.03 -13.63
C ILE A 58 14.88 4.83 -13.38
N GLU A 59 15.26 3.90 -12.51
CA GLU A 59 16.67 3.62 -12.16
C GLU A 59 17.47 3.12 -13.37
N GLN A 60 16.86 2.29 -14.22
CA GLN A 60 17.48 1.85 -15.48
C GLN A 60 17.70 3.01 -16.45
N ARG A 61 16.73 3.92 -16.57
CA ARG A 61 16.83 5.12 -17.41
C ARG A 61 17.88 6.09 -16.86
N PHE A 62 17.88 6.31 -15.55
CA PHE A 62 18.87 7.16 -14.88
C PHE A 62 20.30 6.65 -15.06
N SER A 63 20.50 5.32 -15.05
CA SER A 63 21.81 4.70 -15.31
C SER A 63 22.33 4.94 -16.72
N LYS A 64 21.42 5.05 -17.70
CA LYS A 64 21.74 5.38 -19.09
C LYS A 64 22.08 6.88 -19.23
N GLY A 65 21.34 7.74 -18.52
CA GLY A 65 21.38 9.20 -18.63
C GLY A 65 20.35 9.70 -19.65
N ALA A 66 20.01 10.99 -19.60
CA ALA A 66 19.12 11.59 -20.60
C ALA A 66 19.81 11.66 -21.97
N GLU A 67 19.02 11.53 -23.04
CA GLU A 67 19.47 11.95 -24.37
C GLU A 67 19.49 13.48 -24.41
N LYS A 68 20.25 14.05 -25.35
CA LYS A 68 20.39 15.51 -25.49
C LYS A 68 19.02 16.18 -25.57
N SER A 69 18.73 17.06 -24.62
CA SER A 69 17.44 17.73 -24.44
C SER A 69 17.63 19.17 -23.99
N ASP A 70 16.80 20.08 -24.51
CA ASP A 70 16.85 21.51 -24.17
C ASP A 70 16.23 21.83 -22.79
N THR A 71 15.80 20.82 -22.03
CA THR A 71 15.18 21.03 -20.72
C THR A 71 16.26 21.22 -19.65
N GLN A 72 16.11 22.26 -18.83
CA GLN A 72 17.08 22.56 -17.77
C GLN A 72 16.39 22.83 -16.44
N ILE A 73 16.97 22.31 -15.36
CA ILE A 73 16.62 22.71 -14.00
C ILE A 73 17.69 23.67 -13.49
N THR A 74 17.25 24.75 -12.86
CA THR A 74 18.14 25.73 -12.22
C THR A 74 18.06 25.60 -10.71
N ILE A 75 19.20 25.34 -10.07
CA ILE A 75 19.34 25.27 -8.62
C ILE A 75 20.04 26.54 -8.13
N ARG A 76 19.45 27.19 -7.13
CA ARG A 76 20.01 28.38 -6.49
C ARG A 76 20.48 28.03 -5.08
N PHE A 77 21.78 28.16 -4.84
CA PHE A 77 22.35 28.07 -3.49
C PHE A 77 22.60 29.47 -2.92
N PRO A 78 22.33 29.70 -1.62
CA PRO A 78 22.66 30.98 -0.98
C PRO A 78 24.16 31.27 -1.06
N GLY A 79 24.52 32.44 -1.61
CA GLY A 79 25.92 32.88 -1.72
C GLY A 79 26.70 32.35 -2.93
N VAL A 80 26.04 31.65 -3.86
CA VAL A 80 26.66 31.10 -5.08
C VAL A 80 25.83 31.44 -6.32
N GLU A 81 26.45 31.45 -7.50
CA GLU A 81 25.75 31.62 -8.77
C GLU A 81 24.80 30.45 -9.09
N LEU A 82 23.84 30.71 -9.99
CA LEU A 82 22.84 29.75 -10.43
C LEU A 82 23.49 28.55 -11.12
N PHE A 83 23.21 27.35 -10.61
CA PHE A 83 23.69 26.10 -11.21
C PHE A 83 22.62 25.57 -12.17
N LYS A 84 22.98 25.37 -13.44
CA LYS A 84 22.07 24.86 -14.47
C LYS A 84 22.41 23.41 -14.77
N ILE A 85 21.40 22.55 -14.77
CA ILE A 85 21.51 21.13 -15.08
C ILE A 85 20.60 20.84 -16.26
N GLU A 86 21.20 20.43 -17.39
CA GLU A 86 20.49 19.98 -18.59
C GLU A 86 20.01 18.54 -18.41
N GLY A 87 18.88 18.19 -19.01
CA GLY A 87 18.23 16.90 -18.84
C GLY A 87 16.86 16.83 -19.51
N GLU A 88 16.09 15.80 -19.17
CA GLU A 88 14.76 15.53 -19.71
C GLU A 88 13.78 15.19 -18.58
N ILE A 89 12.52 15.60 -18.70
CA ILE A 89 11.44 15.11 -17.83
C ILE A 89 10.75 13.96 -18.55
N ILE A 90 10.75 12.78 -17.93
CA ILE A 90 10.10 11.57 -18.44
C ILE A 90 8.97 11.19 -17.49
N THR A 91 7.81 10.90 -18.07
CA THR A 91 6.63 10.40 -17.36
C THR A 91 6.60 8.87 -17.46
N PHE A 92 6.57 8.21 -16.31
CA PHE A 92 6.41 6.76 -16.19
C PHE A 92 4.98 6.47 -15.76
N ASN A 93 4.32 5.54 -16.46
CA ASN A 93 2.95 5.15 -16.17
C ASN A 93 2.88 3.63 -16.01
N GLU A 94 2.54 3.17 -14.81
CA GLU A 94 2.38 1.75 -14.49
C GLU A 94 0.94 1.46 -14.05
N GLU A 95 0.31 0.49 -14.70
CA GLU A 95 -1.05 0.06 -14.39
C GLU A 95 -1.07 -0.94 -13.22
N TYR A 96 -2.11 -0.89 -12.39
CA TYR A 96 -2.37 -1.87 -11.34
C TYR A 96 -3.87 -2.10 -11.16
N GLY A 97 -4.26 -3.37 -10.99
CA GLY A 97 -5.68 -3.75 -11.03
C GLY A 97 -6.28 -3.56 -12.44
N GLU A 98 -7.61 -3.47 -12.53
CA GLU A 98 -8.31 -3.35 -13.82
C GLU A 98 -8.47 -1.90 -14.32
N GLU A 99 -8.43 -0.90 -13.43
CA GLU A 99 -8.76 0.50 -13.76
C GLU A 99 -7.88 1.54 -13.04
N HIS A 100 -6.73 1.15 -12.49
CA HIS A 100 -5.87 2.09 -11.78
C HIS A 100 -4.47 2.14 -12.40
N SER A 101 -3.84 3.32 -12.32
CA SER A 101 -2.47 3.50 -12.72
C SER A 101 -1.74 4.45 -11.77
N VAL A 102 -0.42 4.38 -11.78
CA VAL A 102 0.49 5.28 -11.10
C VAL A 102 1.30 6.01 -12.15
N GLU A 103 1.23 7.34 -12.13
CA GLU A 103 2.01 8.23 -12.97
C GLU A 103 3.09 8.91 -12.14
N LEU A 104 4.34 8.89 -12.63
CA LEU A 104 5.51 9.49 -12.00
C LEU A 104 6.26 10.35 -13.01
N ASP A 105 6.36 11.64 -12.75
CA ASP A 105 7.21 12.56 -13.51
C ASP A 105 8.59 12.64 -12.88
N VAL A 106 9.62 12.30 -13.65
CA VAL A 106 11.00 12.25 -13.17
C VAL A 106 11.91 13.04 -14.10
N PHE A 107 12.72 13.93 -13.52
CA PHE A 107 13.80 14.59 -14.24
C PHE A 107 15.05 13.72 -14.24
N ILE A 108 15.55 13.39 -15.43
CA ILE A 108 16.81 12.68 -15.64
C ILE A 108 17.83 13.68 -16.20
N PRO A 109 18.97 13.90 -15.53
CA PRO A 109 20.01 14.79 -16.03
C PRO A 109 20.78 14.15 -17.21
N GLU A 110 21.32 15.01 -18.07
CA GLU A 110 22.35 14.60 -19.04
C GLU A 110 23.64 14.18 -18.31
N LYS A 111 24.43 13.32 -18.95
CA LYS A 111 25.71 12.84 -18.43
C LYS A 111 26.86 13.79 -18.69
#